data_AF-A0A935UN87-F1
#
_entry.id   AF-A0A935UN87-F1
#
_cell.length_a   1.000
_cell.length_b   1.000
_cell.length_c   1.000
_cell.angle_alpha   90.00
_cell.angle_beta   90.00
_cell.angle_gamma   90.00
#
_symmetry.space_group_name_H-M   'P 1'
#
loop_
_entity.id
_entity.type
_entity.pdbx_description
1 polymer ?
#
loop_
_entity_poly.entity_id
_entity_poly.type
_entity_poly.pdbx_seq_one_letter_code
_entity_poly.pdbx_strand_id
1 'polypeptide(L)'
;MAVRPPAPKKPVFKVSSCECADCRAACLNSPGWFQPAEVPRLAKHLGLTVEETFRRYLAVGVTHTTDGSPRHGVMPHKLRDHKKPGSVWTLQELADPGRCIFFDHGKCTIYGVRPYECARMIHGRENEAVKLRRTIVKNWTAEALALFARLTKTKLTGAPPPLGSRRPGTAPARASGGKKPPAKPKGSS
;
A
#
# COMPACT_ATOMS: atom_id res chain seq x y z
N MET A 1 7.00 25.89 -31.34
CA MET A 1 6.90 24.63 -30.56
C MET A 1 5.43 24.42 -30.21
N ALA A 2 4.79 23.36 -30.71
CA ALA A 2 3.37 23.12 -30.45
C ALA A 2 3.18 22.57 -29.02
N VAL A 3 2.35 23.23 -28.22
CA VAL A 3 1.98 22.76 -26.87
C VAL A 3 1.08 21.55 -27.02
N ARG A 4 1.55 20.40 -26.54
CA ARG A 4 0.79 19.15 -26.60
C ARG A 4 -0.42 19.26 -25.65
N PRO A 5 -1.65 18.98 -26.11
CA PRO A 5 -2.82 19.09 -25.25
C PRO A 5 -2.72 18.14 -24.05
N PRO A 6 -3.26 18.54 -22.88
CA PRO A 6 -3.25 17.69 -21.70
C PRO A 6 -3.96 16.37 -21.98
N ALA A 7 -3.40 15.27 -21.50
CA ALA A 7 -4.00 13.95 -21.63
C ALA A 7 -5.42 13.95 -21.04
N PRO A 8 -6.38 13.23 -21.65
CA PRO A 8 -7.74 13.15 -21.13
C PRO A 8 -7.73 12.65 -19.69
N LYS A 9 -8.41 13.38 -18.80
CA LYS A 9 -8.58 12.97 -17.41
C LYS A 9 -9.25 11.60 -17.41
N LYS A 10 -8.63 10.62 -16.72
CA LYS A 10 -9.22 9.27 -16.57
C LYS A 10 -10.67 9.43 -16.06
N PRO A 11 -11.63 8.66 -16.60
CA PRO A 11 -13.02 8.76 -16.18
C PRO A 11 -13.09 8.57 -14.67
N VAL A 12 -13.72 9.55 -14.01
CA VAL A 12 -13.98 9.50 -12.57
C VAL A 12 -15.02 8.41 -12.37
N PHE A 13 -14.58 7.27 -11.85
CA PHE A 13 -15.50 6.19 -11.50
C PHE A 13 -16.51 6.71 -10.48
N LYS A 14 -17.81 6.61 -10.79
CA LYS A 14 -18.86 7.02 -9.87
C LYS A 14 -18.90 6.04 -8.70
N VAL A 15 -18.41 6.47 -7.54
CA VAL A 15 -18.45 5.70 -6.29
C VAL A 15 -19.92 5.43 -5.95
N SER A 16 -20.39 4.19 -6.09
CA SER A 16 -21.78 3.84 -5.82
C SER A 16 -22.01 3.49 -4.34
N SER A 17 -23.01 4.12 -3.73
CA SER A 17 -23.55 3.84 -2.39
C SER A 17 -24.24 2.48 -2.37
N CYS A 18 -23.45 1.41 -2.30
CA CYS A 18 -23.99 0.06 -2.24
C CYS A 18 -23.97 -0.44 -0.79
N GLU A 19 -25.13 -0.39 -0.13
CA GLU A 19 -25.45 -1.20 1.05
C GLU A 19 -25.94 -2.60 0.63
N CYS A 20 -25.70 -3.02 -0.61
CA CYS A 20 -26.17 -4.28 -1.19
C CYS A 20 -25.56 -5.53 -0.53
N ALA A 21 -26.21 -6.68 -0.75
CA ALA A 21 -25.79 -7.96 -0.18
C ALA A 21 -24.33 -8.30 -0.51
N ASP A 22 -23.89 -8.09 -1.75
CA ASP A 22 -22.51 -8.36 -2.17
C ASP A 22 -21.47 -7.51 -1.43
N CYS A 23 -21.74 -6.21 -1.23
CA CYS A 23 -20.83 -5.33 -0.50
C CYS A 23 -20.77 -5.72 0.99
N ARG A 24 -21.90 -6.08 1.59
CA ARG A 24 -21.93 -6.61 2.96
C ARG A 24 -21.17 -7.92 3.06
N ALA A 25 -21.36 -8.84 2.11
CA ALA A 25 -20.63 -10.10 2.04
C ALA A 25 -19.12 -9.88 1.89
N ALA A 26 -18.68 -8.94 1.04
CA ALA A 26 -17.27 -8.58 0.93
C ALA A 26 -16.71 -8.04 2.26
N CYS A 27 -17.45 -7.15 2.94
CA CYS A 27 -17.09 -6.66 4.26
C CYS A 27 -17.05 -7.76 5.34
N LEU A 28 -17.85 -8.83 5.21
CA LEU A 28 -17.85 -9.96 6.14
C LEU A 28 -16.75 -10.98 5.88
N ASN A 29 -16.14 -11.00 4.68
CA ASN A 29 -15.20 -12.04 4.28
C ASN A 29 -13.79 -11.52 3.99
N SER A 30 -13.65 -10.46 3.17
CA SER A 30 -12.35 -10.01 2.68
C SER A 30 -12.40 -8.52 2.34
N PRO A 31 -11.95 -7.65 3.26
CA PRO A 31 -11.87 -6.23 2.95
C PRO A 31 -10.87 -5.96 1.83
N GLY A 32 -11.17 -4.94 1.04
CA GLY A 32 -10.34 -4.52 -0.08
C GLY A 32 -9.09 -3.75 0.32
N TRP A 33 -8.19 -3.57 -0.63
CA TRP A 33 -6.88 -2.96 -0.43
C TRP A 33 -6.86 -1.48 -0.81
N PHE A 34 -6.09 -0.71 -0.05
CA PHE A 34 -5.90 0.73 -0.26
C PHE A 34 -4.85 1.01 -1.34
N GLN A 35 -5.02 2.11 -2.06
CA GLN A 35 -3.91 2.79 -2.73
C GLN A 35 -3.03 3.52 -1.69
N PRO A 36 -1.73 3.77 -1.97
CA PRO A 36 -0.85 4.47 -1.04
C PRO A 36 -1.40 5.81 -0.52
N ALA A 37 -1.98 6.61 -1.42
CA ALA A 37 -2.53 7.92 -1.09
C ALA A 37 -3.84 7.87 -0.29
N GLU A 38 -4.50 6.72 -0.18
CA GLU A 38 -5.76 6.58 0.55
C GLU A 38 -5.55 6.39 2.05
N VAL A 39 -4.42 5.83 2.49
CA VAL A 39 -4.16 5.62 3.92
C VAL A 39 -4.10 6.96 4.69
N PRO A 40 -3.42 8.02 4.19
CA PRO A 40 -3.49 9.34 4.82
C PRO A 40 -4.90 9.96 4.83
N ARG A 41 -5.71 9.71 3.79
CA ARG A 41 -7.10 10.18 3.73
C ARG A 41 -7.98 9.50 4.78
N LEU A 42 -7.80 8.18 4.96
CA LEU A 42 -8.45 7.43 6.03
C LEU A 42 -8.03 7.96 7.40
N ALA A 43 -6.73 8.14 7.64
CA ALA A 43 -6.22 8.66 8.91
C ALA A 43 -6.83 10.02 9.25
N LYS A 44 -6.86 10.94 8.27
CA LYS A 44 -7.53 12.25 8.40
C LYS A 44 -9.02 12.10 8.72
N HIS A 45 -9.72 11.18 8.05
CA HIS A 45 -11.15 10.94 8.29
C HIS A 45 -11.42 10.43 9.71
N LEU A 46 -10.52 9.62 10.27
CA LEU A 46 -10.63 9.09 11.63
C LEU A 46 -10.10 10.07 12.70
N GLY A 47 -9.52 11.21 12.32
CA GLY A 47 -8.88 12.13 13.26
C GLY A 47 -7.62 11.56 13.92
N LEU A 48 -6.89 10.68 13.21
CA LEU A 48 -5.70 9.99 13.72
C LEU A 48 -4.48 10.26 12.84
N THR A 49 -3.29 9.97 13.37
CA THR A 49 -2.09 9.84 12.53
C THR A 49 -2.12 8.57 11.69
N VAL A 50 -1.32 8.50 10.62
CA VAL A 50 -1.17 7.27 9.81
C VAL A 50 -0.66 6.10 10.66
N GLU A 51 0.25 6.37 11.59
CA GLU A 51 0.83 5.36 12.48
C GLU A 51 -0.22 4.78 13.44
N GLU A 52 -1.03 5.64 14.09
CA GLU A 52 -2.12 5.18 14.96
C GLU A 52 -3.20 4.46 14.17
N THR A 53 -3.55 4.97 12.99
CA THR A 53 -4.52 4.32 12.09
C THR A 53 -4.06 2.92 11.74
N PHE A 54 -2.77 2.76 11.43
CA PHE A 54 -2.20 1.44 11.15
C PHE A 54 -2.29 0.49 12.34
N ARG A 55 -1.84 0.93 13.51
CA ARG A 55 -1.83 0.11 14.74
C ARG A 55 -3.23 -0.30 15.22
N ARG A 56 -4.26 0.50 14.92
CA ARG A 56 -5.62 0.26 15.40
C ARG A 56 -6.53 -0.43 14.38
N TYR A 57 -6.30 -0.22 13.08
CA TYR A 57 -7.29 -0.60 12.08
C TYR A 57 -6.78 -1.29 10.82
N LEU A 58 -5.47 -1.31 10.57
CA LEU A 58 -4.95 -1.80 9.29
C LEU A 58 -4.04 -3.01 9.48
N ALA A 59 -3.76 -3.68 8.38
CA ALA A 59 -2.75 -4.72 8.26
C ALA A 59 -2.00 -4.55 6.94
N VAL A 60 -0.81 -5.14 6.85
CA VAL A 60 -0.10 -5.31 5.59
C VAL A 60 -0.42 -6.70 5.06
N GLY A 61 -1.06 -6.77 3.89
CA GLY A 61 -1.24 -8.02 3.17
C GLY A 61 -0.09 -8.30 2.20
N VAL A 62 0.06 -9.57 1.82
CA VAL A 62 0.94 -10.05 0.75
C VAL A 62 0.13 -10.68 -0.40
N THR A 63 0.60 -10.53 -1.63
CA THR A 63 0.12 -11.26 -2.81
C THR A 63 1.30 -11.62 -3.69
N HIS A 64 1.16 -12.63 -4.55
CA HIS A 64 2.15 -12.92 -5.59
C HIS A 64 1.82 -12.19 -6.89
N THR A 65 2.83 -11.68 -7.57
CA THR A 65 2.74 -11.24 -8.96
C THR A 65 2.89 -12.40 -9.93
N THR A 66 2.73 -12.14 -11.23
CA THR A 66 2.83 -13.17 -12.29
C THR A 66 4.20 -13.82 -12.38
N ASP A 67 5.25 -13.13 -11.91
CA ASP A 67 6.62 -13.64 -11.79
C ASP A 67 6.86 -14.43 -10.49
N GLY A 68 5.81 -14.70 -9.70
CA GLY A 68 5.90 -15.36 -8.40
C GLY A 68 6.46 -14.49 -7.27
N SER A 69 6.92 -13.26 -7.54
CA SER A 69 7.49 -12.41 -6.50
C SER A 69 6.41 -11.89 -5.52
N PRO A 70 6.69 -11.83 -4.20
CA PRO A 70 5.76 -11.28 -3.25
C PRO A 70 5.70 -9.76 -3.36
N ARG A 71 4.48 -9.21 -3.30
CA ARG A 71 4.20 -7.79 -3.20
C ARG A 71 3.30 -7.51 -2.01
N HIS A 72 3.56 -6.41 -1.34
CA HIS A 72 2.82 -6.00 -0.16
C HIS A 72 1.93 -4.80 -0.46
N GLY A 73 0.87 -4.66 0.34
CA GLY A 73 -0.04 -3.53 0.31
C GLY A 73 -0.81 -3.43 1.60
N VAL A 74 -1.45 -2.28 1.84
CA VAL A 74 -2.17 -2.02 3.09
C VAL A 74 -3.66 -2.23 2.88
N MET A 75 -4.29 -2.87 3.86
CA MET A 75 -5.72 -3.18 3.87
C MET A 75 -6.31 -2.96 5.27
N PRO A 76 -7.65 -2.82 5.40
CA PRO A 76 -8.31 -2.91 6.69
C PRO A 76 -8.00 -4.25 7.35
N HIS A 77 -7.84 -4.22 8.67
CA HIS A 77 -7.73 -5.42 9.48
C HIS A 77 -9.02 -6.24 9.39
N LYS A 78 -8.91 -7.57 9.33
CA LYS A 78 -10.06 -8.45 9.56
C LYS A 78 -10.09 -8.84 11.04
N LEU A 79 -11.26 -8.68 11.65
CA LEU A 79 -11.57 -9.19 12.96
C LEU A 79 -11.64 -10.71 12.86
N ARG A 80 -10.59 -11.35 13.35
CA ARG A 80 -10.47 -12.78 13.55
C ARG A 80 -9.87 -13.00 14.93
N ASP A 81 -10.25 -14.12 15.55
CA ASP A 81 -9.64 -14.55 16.79
C ASP A 81 -8.11 -14.58 16.58
N HIS A 82 -7.37 -13.92 17.48
CA HIS A 82 -5.90 -13.98 17.62
C HIS A 82 -5.02 -13.00 16.83
N LYS A 83 -5.44 -12.38 15.71
CA LYS A 83 -4.59 -11.40 15.01
C LYS A 83 -4.91 -9.97 15.41
N LYS A 84 -3.88 -9.23 15.82
CA LYS A 84 -3.97 -7.79 16.14
C LYS A 84 -3.75 -6.95 14.87
N PRO A 85 -4.40 -5.77 14.78
CA PRO A 85 -4.04 -4.77 13.77
C PRO A 85 -2.57 -4.35 13.90
N GLY A 86 -2.03 -3.71 12.86
CA GLY A 86 -0.63 -3.32 12.78
C GLY A 86 0.33 -4.47 12.46
N SER A 87 -0.17 -5.59 11.92
CA SER A 87 0.61 -6.80 11.63
C SER A 87 0.79 -7.03 10.12
N VAL A 88 1.75 -7.88 9.75
CA VAL A 88 1.88 -8.42 8.38
C VAL A 88 1.16 -9.76 8.31
N TRP A 89 0.43 -9.98 7.23
CA TRP A 89 -0.36 -11.19 7.01
C TRP A 89 0.27 -12.06 5.93
N THR A 90 0.25 -13.38 6.16
CA THR A 90 0.66 -14.38 5.16
C THR A 90 -0.44 -14.59 4.11
N LEU A 91 -0.13 -15.29 3.02
CA LEU A 91 -1.13 -15.65 2.00
C LEU A 91 -2.27 -16.50 2.59
N GLN A 92 -1.94 -17.44 3.48
CA GLN A 92 -2.93 -18.31 4.13
C GLN A 92 -3.87 -17.49 5.03
N GLU A 93 -3.30 -16.60 5.84
CA GLU A 93 -4.09 -15.73 6.73
C GLU A 93 -5.01 -14.78 5.94
N LEU A 94 -4.58 -14.34 4.76
CA LEU A 94 -5.40 -13.52 3.86
C LEU A 94 -6.52 -14.31 3.18
N ALA A 95 -6.29 -15.59 2.89
CA ALA A 95 -7.30 -16.47 2.27
C ALA A 95 -8.45 -16.77 3.24
N ASP A 96 -8.15 -16.84 4.54
CA ASP A 96 -9.16 -17.09 5.55
C ASP A 96 -10.16 -15.91 5.65
N PRO A 97 -11.47 -16.18 5.65
CA PRO A 97 -12.49 -15.15 5.73
C PRO A 97 -12.47 -14.47 7.11
N GLY A 98 -12.86 -13.20 7.14
CA GLY A 98 -13.01 -12.46 8.39
C GLY A 98 -13.71 -11.12 8.18
N ARG A 99 -14.48 -10.72 9.20
CA ARG A 99 -15.22 -9.46 9.19
C ARG A 99 -14.28 -8.27 9.22
N CYS A 100 -14.43 -7.33 8.30
CA CYS A 100 -13.70 -6.08 8.28
C CYS A 100 -13.92 -5.29 9.58
N ILE A 101 -12.86 -4.72 10.15
CA ILE A 101 -12.94 -3.91 11.37
C ILE A 101 -13.86 -2.67 11.23
N PHE A 102 -14.04 -2.17 10.01
CA PHE A 102 -14.93 -1.04 9.74
C PHE A 102 -16.36 -1.45 9.35
N PHE A 103 -16.71 -2.74 9.44
CA PHE A 103 -18.06 -3.20 9.19
C PHE A 103 -18.82 -3.34 10.50
N ASP A 104 -19.78 -2.44 10.71
CA ASP A 104 -20.52 -2.32 11.95
C ASP A 104 -22.01 -2.12 11.67
N HIS A 105 -22.88 -2.79 12.45
CA HIS A 105 -24.33 -2.78 12.27
C HIS A 105 -24.82 -2.90 10.80
N GLY A 106 -24.16 -3.76 10.01
CA GLY A 106 -24.52 -4.01 8.62
C GLY A 106 -24.00 -2.97 7.62
N LYS A 107 -23.20 -1.98 8.06
CA LYS A 107 -22.72 -0.86 7.25
C LYS A 107 -21.20 -0.66 7.35
N CYS A 108 -20.61 -0.07 6.32
CA CYS A 108 -19.21 0.33 6.34
C CYS A 108 -19.07 1.71 6.98
N THR A 109 -18.41 1.80 8.13
CA THR A 109 -18.27 3.07 8.88
C THR A 109 -17.34 4.08 8.19
N ILE A 110 -16.46 3.62 7.29
CA ILE A 110 -15.54 4.46 6.52
C ILE A 110 -15.97 4.62 5.06
N TYR A 111 -17.26 4.46 4.76
CA TYR A 111 -17.78 4.36 3.40
C TYR A 111 -17.23 5.44 2.43
N GLY A 112 -17.15 6.70 2.85
CA GLY A 112 -16.65 7.82 2.02
C GLY A 112 -15.14 7.81 1.73
N VAL A 113 -14.36 7.03 2.49
CA VAL A 113 -12.91 6.86 2.35
C VAL A 113 -12.50 5.39 2.31
N ARG A 114 -13.43 4.51 1.92
CA ARG A 114 -13.21 3.07 1.81
C ARG A 114 -12.07 2.75 0.82
N PRO A 115 -11.43 1.57 0.94
CA PRO A 115 -10.35 1.18 0.04
C PRO A 115 -10.76 1.24 -1.43
N TYR A 116 -9.81 1.61 -2.30
CA TYR A 116 -10.00 1.62 -3.76
C TYR A 116 -10.58 0.31 -4.30
N GLU A 117 -10.11 -0.83 -3.78
CA GLU A 117 -10.64 -2.14 -4.16
C GLU A 117 -12.12 -2.28 -3.80
N CYS A 118 -12.53 -1.91 -2.57
CA CYS A 118 -13.93 -1.92 -2.16
C CYS A 118 -14.79 -0.97 -2.98
N ALA A 119 -14.25 0.19 -3.36
CA ALA A 119 -14.99 1.16 -4.17
C ALA A 119 -15.23 0.67 -5.59
N ARG A 120 -14.37 -0.22 -6.12
CA ARG A 120 -14.41 -0.70 -7.51
C ARG A 120 -14.91 -2.13 -7.69
N MET A 121 -14.83 -2.97 -6.66
CA MET A 121 -15.42 -4.30 -6.64
C MET A 121 -16.93 -4.17 -6.63
N ILE A 122 -17.50 -3.99 -7.81
CA ILE A 122 -18.93 -3.92 -8.06
C ILE A 122 -19.29 -5.18 -8.86
N HIS A 123 -20.06 -6.07 -8.23
CA HIS A 123 -20.86 -7.16 -8.82
C HIS A 123 -20.16 -8.11 -9.82
N GLY A 124 -19.75 -9.29 -9.33
CA GLY A 124 -19.84 -10.54 -10.11
C GLY A 124 -18.71 -10.92 -11.06
N ARG A 125 -17.54 -10.25 -11.03
CA ARG A 125 -16.38 -10.67 -11.84
C ARG A 125 -15.14 -10.89 -10.99
N GLU A 126 -15.00 -12.11 -10.46
CA GLU A 126 -13.85 -12.54 -9.65
C GLU A 126 -12.49 -12.23 -10.34
N ASN A 127 -12.44 -12.39 -11.65
CA ASN A 127 -11.26 -12.05 -12.46
C ASN A 127 -10.89 -10.55 -12.43
N GLU A 128 -11.84 -9.66 -12.21
CA GLU A 128 -11.57 -8.22 -12.08
C GLU A 128 -10.96 -7.89 -10.71
N ALA A 129 -11.35 -8.60 -9.65
CA ALA A 129 -10.76 -8.44 -8.31
C ALA A 129 -9.25 -8.72 -8.31
N VAL A 130 -8.86 -9.84 -8.92
CA VAL A 130 -7.44 -10.24 -9.03
C VAL A 130 -6.64 -9.21 -9.83
N LYS A 131 -7.16 -8.76 -10.98
CA LYS A 131 -6.52 -7.71 -11.80
C LYS A 131 -6.41 -6.38 -11.06
N LEU A 132 -7.44 -6.03 -10.31
CA LEU A 132 -7.49 -4.81 -9.51
C LEU A 132 -6.47 -4.84 -8.38
N ARG A 133 -6.39 -5.93 -7.62
CA ARG A 133 -5.38 -6.11 -6.57
C ARG A 133 -3.96 -6.06 -7.11
N ARG A 134 -3.69 -6.73 -8.25
CA ARG A 134 -2.41 -6.62 -8.96
C ARG A 134 -2.06 -5.18 -9.30
N THR A 135 -3.04 -4.38 -9.71
CA THR A 135 -2.86 -2.95 -10.00
C THR A 135 -2.56 -2.15 -8.73
N ILE A 136 -3.27 -2.44 -7.63
CA ILE A 136 -3.05 -1.77 -6.35
C ILE A 136 -1.64 -2.02 -5.83
N VAL A 137 -1.18 -3.28 -5.79
CA VAL A 137 0.16 -3.60 -5.26
C VAL A 137 1.30 -3.11 -6.15
N LYS A 138 1.06 -2.88 -7.44
CA LYS A 138 2.01 -2.20 -8.33
C LYS A 138 2.22 -0.73 -7.95
N ASN A 139 1.26 -0.10 -7.28
CA ASN A 139 1.39 1.29 -6.84
C ASN A 139 2.07 1.41 -5.46
N TRP A 140 2.14 0.32 -4.69
CA TRP A 140 2.86 0.27 -3.42
C TRP A 140 4.36 0.11 -3.67
N THR A 141 5.11 1.22 -3.75
CA THR A 141 6.56 1.21 -3.86
C THR A 141 7.24 0.91 -2.52
N ALA A 142 8.55 0.64 -2.55
CA ALA A 142 9.33 0.50 -1.32
C ALA A 142 9.29 1.76 -0.43
N GLU A 143 9.28 2.95 -1.04
CA GLU A 143 9.14 4.24 -0.32
C GLU A 143 7.76 4.36 0.35
N ALA A 144 6.68 4.03 -0.36
CA ALA A 144 5.33 4.05 0.19
C ALA A 144 5.15 3.06 1.34
N LEU A 145 5.86 1.93 1.32
CA LEU A 145 5.83 0.90 2.35
C LEU A 145 6.79 1.15 3.52
N ALA A 146 7.71 2.12 3.42
CA ALA A 146 8.80 2.30 4.38
C ALA A 146 8.31 2.51 5.81
N LEU A 147 7.25 3.31 6.00
CA LEU A 147 6.63 3.50 7.31
C LEU A 147 6.14 2.17 7.91
N PHE A 148 5.39 1.40 7.13
CA PHE A 148 4.81 0.13 7.60
C PHE A 148 5.89 -0.91 7.88
N ALA A 149 6.92 -1.00 7.04
CA ALA A 149 8.07 -1.88 7.25
C ALA A 149 8.79 -1.58 8.58
N ARG A 150 8.95 -0.29 8.91
CA ARG A 150 9.50 0.15 10.20
C ARG A 150 8.58 -0.24 11.36
N LEU A 151 7.28 -0.01 11.23
CA LEU A 151 6.29 -0.30 12.29
C LEU A 151 6.15 -1.80 12.57
N THR A 152 6.24 -2.65 11.56
CA THR A 152 6.13 -4.11 11.71
C THR A 152 7.47 -4.80 11.96
N LYS A 153 8.59 -4.07 11.84
CA LYS A 153 9.95 -4.63 11.87
C LYS A 153 10.13 -5.75 10.84
N THR A 154 9.51 -5.61 9.67
CA THR A 154 9.53 -6.62 8.60
C THR A 154 9.98 -5.98 7.30
N LYS A 155 10.78 -6.70 6.51
CA LYS A 155 11.12 -6.27 5.16
C LYS A 155 9.89 -6.44 4.26
N LEU A 156 9.34 -5.35 3.76
CA LEU A 156 8.22 -5.36 2.82
C LEU A 156 8.73 -5.12 1.40
N THR A 157 8.25 -5.92 0.46
CA THR A 157 8.54 -5.77 -0.98
C THR A 157 7.45 -4.94 -1.66
N GLY A 158 7.83 -3.73 -2.09
CA GLY A 158 7.03 -2.88 -2.96
C GLY A 158 7.43 -3.01 -4.43
N ALA A 159 6.64 -2.43 -5.33
CA ALA A 159 7.00 -2.26 -6.74
C ALA A 159 8.29 -1.42 -6.90
N PRO A 160 9.08 -1.67 -7.96
CA PRO A 160 10.17 -0.77 -8.30
C PRO A 160 9.61 0.63 -8.59
N PRO A 161 10.35 1.71 -8.27
CA PRO A 161 9.91 3.05 -8.62
C PRO A 161 9.73 3.16 -10.15
N PRO A 162 8.74 3.93 -10.64
CA PRO A 162 8.54 4.09 -12.07
C PRO A 162 9.80 4.65 -12.74
N LEU A 163 10.20 4.04 -13.85
CA LEU A 163 11.34 4.48 -14.65
C LEU A 163 11.14 5.97 -15.03
N GLY A 164 11.99 6.85 -14.49
CA GLY A 164 11.91 8.29 -14.70
C GLY A 164 11.57 9.13 -13.47
N SER A 165 11.20 8.54 -12.33
CA SER A 165 10.98 9.29 -11.08
C SER A 165 12.27 9.61 -10.33
N ARG A 166 13.40 9.81 -11.02
CA ARG A 166 14.60 10.35 -10.37
C ARG A 166 14.21 11.70 -9.80
N ARG A 167 14.23 11.85 -8.47
CA ARG A 167 13.99 13.14 -7.82
C ARG A 167 14.96 14.14 -8.47
N PRO A 168 14.49 15.20 -9.12
CA PRO A 168 15.37 16.29 -9.54
C PRO A 168 15.91 16.91 -8.25
N GLY A 169 17.21 16.75 -7.96
CA GLY A 169 17.86 17.56 -6.93
C GLY A 169 18.83 16.88 -5.97
N THR A 170 18.93 15.54 -5.91
CA THR A 170 20.08 14.94 -5.20
C THR A 170 21.27 14.94 -6.15
N ALA A 171 21.96 16.08 -6.23
CA ALA A 171 23.28 16.13 -6.84
C ALA A 171 24.13 15.01 -6.19
N PRO A 172 24.84 14.18 -6.98
CA PRO A 172 25.73 13.18 -6.40
C PRO A 172 26.69 13.91 -5.47
N ALA A 173 26.76 13.49 -4.21
CA ALA A 173 27.73 14.02 -3.27
C ALA A 173 29.10 13.94 -3.95
N ARG A 174 29.68 15.11 -4.27
CA ARG A 174 31.03 15.19 -4.82
C ARG A 174 31.91 14.41 -3.86
N ALA A 175 32.53 13.34 -4.36
CA ALA A 175 33.55 12.62 -3.64
C ALA A 175 34.65 13.63 -3.27
N SER A 176 34.62 14.10 -2.02
CA SER A 176 35.68 14.92 -1.47
C SER A 176 36.95 14.09 -1.47
N GLY A 177 37.90 14.54 -2.29
CA GLY A 177 39.15 13.84 -2.61
C GLY A 177 39.86 13.34 -1.36
N GLY A 178 40.27 12.07 -1.43
CA GLY A 178 41.13 11.47 -0.44
C GLY A 178 42.44 12.26 -0.32
N LYS A 179 42.77 12.67 0.90
CA LYS A 179 44.12 13.10 1.24
C LYS A 179 45.06 11.91 0.99
N LYS A 180 46.02 12.11 0.08
CA LYS A 180 47.15 11.23 -0.16
C LYS A 180 47.95 11.06 1.15
N PRO A 181 48.20 9.84 1.65
CA PRO A 181 49.02 9.65 2.85
C PRO A 181 50.48 10.06 2.59
N PRO A 182 51.20 10.59 3.59
CA PRO A 182 52.60 10.97 3.46
C PRO A 182 53.51 9.74 3.28
N ALA A 183 54.54 9.91 2.44
CA ALA A 183 55.53 8.88 2.15
C ALA A 183 56.40 8.58 3.38
N LYS A 184 56.67 7.29 3.64
CA LYS A 184 57.60 6.84 4.68
C LYS A 184 59.05 7.20 4.31
N PRO A 185 59.88 7.68 5.25
CA PRO A 185 61.31 7.85 5.02
C PRO A 185 62.01 6.49 4.93
N LYS A 186 62.92 6.36 3.97
CA LYS A 186 63.86 5.23 3.86
C LYS A 186 65.01 5.48 4.84
N GLY A 187 65.17 4.60 5.83
CA GLY A 187 66.36 4.58 6.67
C GLY A 187 67.53 3.95 5.92
N SER A 188 68.66 4.64 5.91
CA SER A 188 69.96 4.15 5.45
C SER A 188 70.63 3.33 6.55
N SER A 189 71.23 2.21 6.15
CA SER A 189 72.25 1.50 6.92
C SER A 189 73.56 2.27 6.98
#